data_AF-A0A2G6LWP7-F1
#
_entry.id   AF-A0A2G6LWP7-F1
#
_cell.length_a   1.000
_cell.length_b   1.000
_cell.length_c   1.000
_cell.angle_alpha   90.00
_cell.angle_beta   90.00
_cell.angle_gamma   90.00
#
_symmetry.space_group_name_H-M   'P 1'
#
loop_
_entity.id
_entity.type
_entity.pdbx_description
1 polymer ?
#
loop_
_entity_poly.entity_id
_entity_poly.type
_entity_poly.pdbx_seq_one_letter_code
_entity_poly.pdbx_strand_id
1 'polypeptide(L)'
;MIRQPNFVSTEFAEMAKEWAKKKKSNSHIQKLSFCKISDRKCIQMMHFGSYDNEQKSFAIMDDFARKNKLERKSMKHKEIYISDPRKVAPEKLKTVLRFEVNKLV
;
A
#
# COMPACT_ATOMS: atom_id res chain seq x y z
N MET A 1 -1.98 -5.56 0.06
CA MET A 1 -3.33 -5.55 0.68
C MET A 1 -4.37 -5.33 -0.40
N ILE A 2 -5.58 -5.87 -0.26
CA ILE A 2 -6.68 -5.62 -1.21
C ILE A 2 -7.85 -5.03 -0.42
N ARG A 3 -8.24 -3.80 -0.74
CA ARG A 3 -9.38 -3.14 -0.08
C ARG A 3 -10.68 -3.88 -0.40
N GLN A 4 -11.51 -4.10 0.62
CA GLN A 4 -12.83 -4.67 0.46
C GLN A 4 -13.92 -3.57 0.57
N PRO A 5 -15.08 -3.77 -0.07
CA PRO A 5 -16.26 -2.94 0.15
C PRO A 5 -16.75 -2.98 1.61
N ASN A 6 -17.49 -1.95 2.04
CA ASN A 6 -17.95 -1.81 3.43
C ASN A 6 -18.91 -2.90 3.90
N PHE A 7 -19.64 -3.57 2.99
CA PHE A 7 -20.60 -4.62 3.34
C PHE A 7 -19.92 -5.95 3.69
N VAL A 8 -18.63 -6.11 3.40
CA VAL A 8 -17.90 -7.35 3.66
C VAL A 8 -17.63 -7.44 5.16
N SER A 9 -18.29 -8.38 5.83
CA SER A 9 -18.06 -8.69 7.23
C SER A 9 -16.93 -9.70 7.41
N THR A 10 -16.47 -9.88 8.65
CA THR A 10 -15.46 -10.89 9.00
C THR A 10 -15.97 -12.30 8.69
N GLU A 11 -17.25 -12.58 8.97
CA GLU A 11 -17.88 -13.86 8.70
C GLU A 11 -17.92 -14.15 7.19
N PHE A 12 -18.25 -13.13 6.38
CA PHE A 12 -18.23 -13.27 4.93
C PHE A 12 -16.83 -13.52 4.38
N ALA A 13 -15.82 -12.83 4.93
CA ALA A 13 -14.43 -13.01 4.52
C ALA A 13 -13.90 -14.43 4.83
N GLU A 14 -14.20 -14.96 6.02
CA GLU A 14 -13.82 -16.34 6.39
C GLU A 14 -14.57 -17.39 5.54
N MET A 15 -15.86 -17.17 5.27
CA MET A 15 -16.63 -18.04 4.38
C MET A 15 -16.03 -18.05 2.95
N ALA A 16 -15.66 -16.89 2.42
CA ALA A 16 -15.02 -16.77 1.11
C ALA A 16 -13.64 -17.46 1.06
N LYS A 17 -12.88 -17.42 2.16
CA LYS A 17 -11.59 -18.10 2.31
C LYS A 17 -11.74 -19.63 2.22
N GLU A 18 -12.76 -20.20 2.86
CA GLU A 18 -13.05 -21.63 2.77
C GLU A 18 -13.53 -22.05 1.37
N TRP A 19 -14.36 -21.25 0.70
CA TRP A 19 -14.72 -21.49 -0.70
C TRP A 19 -13.50 -21.48 -1.62
N ALA A 20 -12.60 -20.51 -1.45
CA ALA A 20 -11.38 -20.41 -2.24
C ALA A 20 -10.46 -21.63 -2.03
N LYS A 21 -10.33 -22.11 -0.79
CA LYS A 21 -9.54 -23.30 -0.44
C LYS A 21 -10.06 -24.56 -1.12
N LYS A 22 -11.39 -24.75 -1.17
CA LYS A 22 -12.01 -25.89 -1.86
C LYS A 22 -11.77 -25.84 -3.38
N LYS A 23 -11.82 -24.64 -3.97
CA LYS A 23 -11.64 -24.46 -5.43
C LYS A 23 -10.18 -24.55 -5.87
N LYS A 24 -9.24 -24.13 -5.03
CA LYS A 24 -7.80 -24.14 -5.33
C LYS A 24 -7.01 -24.66 -4.14
N SER A 25 -6.31 -25.76 -4.32
CA SER A 25 -5.35 -26.26 -3.34
C SER A 25 -4.15 -25.32 -3.27
N ASN A 26 -4.22 -24.32 -2.38
CA ASN A 26 -3.15 -23.36 -2.14
C ASN A 26 -3.07 -23.06 -0.63
N SER A 27 -1.95 -23.45 -0.02
CA SER A 27 -1.69 -23.29 1.41
C SER A 27 -1.64 -21.82 1.87
N HIS A 28 -1.39 -20.88 0.97
CA HIS A 28 -1.35 -19.45 1.28
C HIS A 28 -2.74 -18.85 1.51
N ILE A 29 -3.81 -19.49 1.04
CA ILE A 29 -5.19 -19.00 1.28
C ILE A 29 -5.45 -18.93 2.78
N GLN A 30 -4.96 -19.91 3.55
CA GLN A 30 -5.14 -19.95 5.00
C GLN A 30 -4.39 -18.83 5.75
N LYS A 31 -3.36 -18.25 5.12
CA LYS A 31 -2.57 -17.14 5.69
C LYS A 31 -3.23 -15.76 5.47
N LEU A 32 -4.32 -15.70 4.71
CA LEU A 32 -5.08 -14.44 4.53
C LEU A 32 -5.72 -14.02 5.85
N SER A 33 -5.60 -12.73 6.16
CA SER A 33 -6.26 -12.08 7.28
C SER A 33 -7.19 -10.98 6.77
N PHE A 34 -8.36 -10.87 7.40
CA PHE A 34 -9.30 -9.78 7.17
C PHE A 34 -9.19 -8.79 8.33
N CYS A 35 -8.95 -7.52 8.03
CA CYS A 35 -8.77 -6.50 9.05
C CYS A 35 -9.26 -5.13 8.56
N LYS A 36 -9.59 -4.27 9.52
CA LYS A 36 -9.87 -2.86 9.27
C LYS A 36 -8.63 -2.05 9.61
N ILE A 37 -8.15 -1.26 8.64
CA ILE A 37 -7.04 -0.34 8.84
C ILE A 37 -7.54 1.08 8.65
N SER A 38 -7.39 1.92 9.68
CA SER A 38 -7.66 3.35 9.59
C SER A 38 -6.37 4.07 9.18
N ASP A 39 -6.38 4.70 8.01
CA ASP A 39 -5.26 5.54 7.59
C ASP A 39 -5.22 6.82 8.44
N ARG A 40 -4.02 7.18 8.90
CA ARG A 40 -3.74 8.43 9.61
C ARG A 40 -3.29 9.51 8.62
N LYS A 41 -2.95 10.69 9.14
CA LYS A 41 -2.32 11.75 8.34
C LYS A 41 -1.07 11.20 7.66
N CYS A 42 -0.99 11.38 6.34
CA CYS A 42 0.08 10.84 5.52
C CYS A 42 0.47 11.83 4.42
N ILE A 43 1.69 11.66 3.91
CA ILE A 43 2.13 12.24 2.66
C ILE A 43 2.08 11.12 1.61
N GLN A 44 1.62 11.46 0.40
CA GLN A 44 1.59 10.54 -0.72
C GLN A 44 2.06 11.22 -2.01
N MET A 45 2.67 10.43 -2.89
CA MET A 45 3.15 10.89 -4.20
C MET A 45 3.00 9.76 -5.22
N MET A 46 2.70 10.10 -6.47
CA MET A 46 2.83 9.16 -7.60
C MET A 46 4.30 9.11 -8.03
N HIS A 47 4.89 7.93 -7.95
CA HIS A 47 6.18 7.61 -8.56
C HIS A 47 5.97 7.10 -9.99
N PHE A 48 6.77 7.63 -10.91
CA PHE A 48 6.85 7.18 -12.29
C PHE A 48 8.24 6.58 -12.54
N GLY A 49 8.31 5.35 -13.03
CA GLY A 49 9.57 4.66 -13.33
C GLY A 49 9.84 3.43 -12.47
N SER A 50 11.05 2.88 -12.60
CA SER A 50 11.48 1.67 -11.89
C SER A 50 11.48 1.86 -10.37
N TYR A 51 11.11 0.81 -9.64
CA TYR A 51 11.14 0.76 -8.18
C TYR A 51 12.52 1.13 -7.58
N ASP A 52 13.61 0.83 -8.29
CA ASP A 52 14.97 1.18 -7.87
C ASP A 52 15.19 2.69 -7.75
N ASN A 53 14.36 3.51 -8.41
CA ASN A 53 14.44 4.96 -8.38
C ASN A 53 13.51 5.61 -7.34
N GLU A 54 12.76 4.84 -6.56
CA GLU A 54 11.80 5.37 -5.59
C GLU A 54 12.44 6.29 -4.55
N GLN A 55 13.73 6.08 -4.22
CA GLN A 55 14.48 6.94 -3.30
C GLN A 55 14.44 8.42 -3.73
N LYS A 56 14.40 8.70 -5.05
CA LYS A 56 14.28 10.07 -5.57
C LYS A 56 12.91 10.68 -5.22
N SER A 57 11.84 9.89 -5.32
CA SER A 57 10.50 10.32 -4.91
C SER A 57 10.39 10.48 -3.41
N PHE A 58 10.97 9.58 -2.61
CA PHE A 58 11.01 9.74 -1.16
C PHE A 58 11.74 11.01 -0.73
N ALA A 59 12.87 11.35 -1.35
CA ALA A 59 13.60 12.59 -1.05
C ALA A 59 12.75 13.85 -1.28
N ILE A 60 11.93 13.87 -2.34
CA ILE A 60 10.97 14.95 -2.61
C ILE A 60 9.87 14.99 -1.54
N MET A 61 9.32 13.84 -1.17
CA MET A 61 8.30 13.74 -0.13
C MET A 61 8.81 14.17 1.24
N ASP A 62 10.06 13.84 1.58
CA ASP A 62 10.70 14.22 2.84
C ASP A 62 10.99 15.73 2.89
N ASP A 63 11.43 16.34 1.77
CA ASP A 63 11.54 17.79 1.66
C ASP A 63 10.17 18.49 1.82
N PHE A 64 9.12 17.94 1.19
CA PHE A 64 7.76 18.43 1.38
C PHE A 64 7.32 18.32 2.85
N ALA A 65 7.63 17.23 3.54
CA ALA A 65 7.31 17.07 4.96
C ALA A 65 7.97 18.17 5.80
N ARG A 66 9.29 18.38 5.62
CA ARG A 66 10.06 19.40 6.33
C ARG A 66 9.50 20.80 6.10
N LYS A 67 9.22 21.17 4.85
CA LYS A 67 8.64 22.48 4.48
C LYS A 67 7.28 22.73 5.14
N ASN A 68 6.52 21.67 5.39
CA ASN A 68 5.18 21.74 5.97
C ASN A 68 5.15 21.50 7.49
N LYS A 69 6.31 21.49 8.17
CA LYS A 69 6.41 21.20 9.61
C LYS A 69 5.76 19.86 9.98
N LEU A 70 6.00 18.85 9.13
CA LEU A 70 5.59 17.46 9.36
C LEU A 70 6.82 16.58 9.51
N GLU A 71 6.71 15.56 10.35
CA GLU A 71 7.74 14.55 10.56
C GLU A 71 7.23 13.17 10.14
N ARG A 72 8.08 12.42 9.43
CA ARG A 72 7.78 11.02 9.06
C ARG A 72 7.75 10.18 10.32
N LYS A 73 6.61 9.52 10.57
CA LYS A 73 6.36 8.78 11.82
C LYS A 73 7.25 7.54 11.98
N SER A 74 7.64 6.90 10.88
CA SER A 74 8.56 5.75 10.87
C SER A 74 9.10 5.48 9.47
N MET A 75 10.12 4.62 9.35
CA MET A 75 10.60 4.15 8.05
C MET A 75 9.59 3.27 7.29
N LYS A 76 8.52 2.80 7.93
CA LYS A 76 7.46 2.04 7.24
C LYS A 76 6.71 2.94 6.26
N HIS A 77 6.53 2.46 5.04
CA HIS A 77 5.71 3.08 4.01
C HIS A 77 4.77 2.04 3.38
N LYS A 78 3.82 2.52 2.59
CA LYS A 78 2.89 1.73 1.80
C LYS A 78 3.11 2.07 0.33
N GLU A 79 3.13 1.04 -0.49
CA GLU A 79 3.15 1.14 -1.95
C GLU A 79 1.80 0.65 -2.49
N ILE A 80 1.23 1.40 -3.44
CA ILE A 80 0.04 0.99 -4.17
C ILE A 80 0.42 0.90 -5.63
N TYR A 81 0.59 -0.33 -6.11
CA TYR A 81 0.94 -0.62 -7.49
C TYR A 81 -0.27 -0.41 -8.40
N ILE A 82 -0.18 0.58 -9.29
CA ILE A 82 -1.21 0.88 -10.28
C ILE A 82 -0.92 0.11 -11.58
N SER A 83 0.35 -0.03 -11.93
CA SER A 83 0.80 -0.82 -13.09
C SER A 83 1.11 -2.27 -12.72
N ASP A 84 0.85 -3.21 -13.63
CA ASP A 84 1.35 -4.59 -13.52
C ASP A 84 2.79 -4.65 -14.09
N PRO A 85 3.82 -4.88 -13.26
CA PRO A 85 5.21 -4.88 -13.71
C PRO A 85 5.55 -5.96 -14.73
N ARG A 86 4.71 -6.97 -14.90
CA ARG A 86 4.90 -8.02 -15.92
C ARG A 86 4.43 -7.59 -17.31
N LYS A 87 3.68 -6.48 -17.40
CA LYS A 87 3.03 -6.00 -18.64
C LYS A 87 3.52 -4.62 -19.08
N VAL A 88 4.16 -3.87 -18.19
CA VAL A 88 4.53 -2.47 -18.40
C VAL A 88 6.04 -2.34 -18.23
N ALA A 89 6.68 -1.67 -19.19
CA ALA A 89 8.10 -1.40 -19.13
C ALA A 89 8.46 -0.54 -17.89
N PRO A 90 9.64 -0.75 -17.26
CA PRO A 90 9.99 -0.10 -16.00
C PRO A 90 9.80 1.41 -15.98
N GLU A 91 10.13 2.11 -17.06
CA GLU A 91 10.02 3.57 -17.21
C GLU A 91 8.57 4.09 -17.25
N LYS A 92 7.59 3.20 -17.47
CA LYS A 92 6.15 3.52 -17.49
C LYS A 92 5.40 3.02 -16.26
N LEU A 93 6.09 2.40 -15.29
CA LEU A 93 5.46 1.96 -14.05
C LEU A 93 4.94 3.15 -13.25
N LYS A 94 3.81 2.91 -12.58
CA LYS A 94 3.12 3.89 -11.74
C LYS A 94 2.87 3.25 -10.38
N THR A 95 3.44 3.86 -9.34
CA THR A 95 3.31 3.40 -7.95
C THR A 95 2.97 4.58 -7.07
N VAL A 96 1.92 4.49 -6.27
CA VAL A 96 1.69 5.50 -5.23
C VAL A 96 2.52 5.14 -4.01
N LEU A 97 3.45 6.01 -3.64
CA LEU A 97 4.22 5.92 -2.41
C LEU A 97 3.51 6.70 -1.32
N ARG A 98 3.42 6.14 -0.11
CA ARG A 98 2.74 6.77 1.03
C ARG A 98 3.44 6.47 2.34
N PHE A 99 3.64 7.46 3.19
CA PHE A 99 4.07 7.26 4.58
C PHE A 99 3.28 8.12 5.57
N GLU A 100 3.15 7.63 6.81
CA GLU A 100 2.47 8.35 7.88
C GLU A 100 3.34 9.49 8.42
N VAL A 101 2.69 10.58 8.81
CA VAL A 101 3.35 11.75 9.39
C VAL A 101 2.67 12.22 10.66
N ASN A 102 3.46 12.85 11.54
CA ASN A 102 2.99 13.61 12.69
C ASN A 102 3.27 15.10 12.46
N LYS A 103 2.66 15.98 13.27
CA LYS A 103 3.12 17.37 13.34
C LYS A 103 4.48 17.39 14.04
N LEU A 104 5.40 18.21 13.55
CA LEU A 104 6.56 18.61 14.34
C LEU A 104 6.04 19.33 15.59
N VAL A 105 6.39 18.81 16.76
CA VAL A 105 6.18 19.48 18.06
C VAL A 105 7.24 20.57 18.19
#